data_AF-A0AAU4FPF6-F1
#
_entry.id   AF-A0AAU4FPF6-F1
#
_cell.length_a   1.000
_cell.length_b   1.000
_cell.length_c   1.000
_cell.angle_alpha   90.00
_cell.angle_beta   90.00
_cell.angle_gamma   90.00
#
_symmetry.space_group_name_H-M   'P 1'
#
loop_
_entity.id
_entity.type
_entity.pdbx_description
1 polymer ?
#
loop_
_entity_poly.entity_id
_entity_poly.type
_entity_poly.pdbx_seq_one_letter_code
_entity_poly.pdbx_strand_id
1 'polypeptide(L)'
;MTDTTAVPAAAAAAVPPGDLTADQLPVRRAAVIGNETTIEIPVHLLFREDGAEAVSRAARGADALEDAVLPAGAAALGTVAGSPGGRTQQPRKAVPLGLSDRPSPTADPRLSERPGISLPGAVALLGGATSLTGLGLLFWRAGLIPDRLALALGLHPYPFEGIGPATEVALTALAMLAMFAFLGLGRGRAGQAWVLSRSGDYRGSVRRTGLLWTSPLLLRRPVDVRLRHWRSEPMRVMDANGTALRAVVLVVWRIRDTAKASHGVADHEVYLGEQVEAAVVRVFSQLPADAVQQDAPSLRDAETVGEALTRVLRAEAAPAGIEVFSAQPVRIDYTNEAAGAVQRRRIEALDAAHRDSVLTSVVDAVEDTVSRLTARGLVDLDTEGRNALVKDLTIAFYSKCI
;
A
#
# COMPACT_ATOMS: atom_id res chain seq x y z
N MET A 1 -25.81 44.85 64.17
CA MET A 1 -27.22 45.16 64.49
C MET A 1 -27.61 46.32 63.58
N THR A 2 -28.42 46.04 62.54
CA THR A 2 -29.27 46.96 61.72
C THR A 2 -28.58 48.17 61.02
N ASP A 3 -28.84 48.58 59.79
CA ASP A 3 -29.64 48.12 58.64
C ASP A 3 -29.39 49.13 57.47
N THR A 4 -29.89 48.81 56.26
CA THR A 4 -30.36 49.76 55.20
C THR A 4 -29.40 50.30 54.11
N THR A 5 -29.53 49.67 52.92
CA THR A 5 -29.60 50.18 51.50
C THR A 5 -28.40 50.95 50.87
N ALA A 6 -28.06 50.89 49.57
CA ALA A 6 -28.87 50.68 48.35
C ALA A 6 -28.05 50.39 47.05
N VAL A 7 -28.74 49.82 46.04
CA VAL A 7 -28.60 49.90 44.54
C VAL A 7 -27.92 48.73 43.76
N PRO A 8 -28.51 48.24 42.62
CA PRO A 8 -28.31 46.87 42.07
C PRO A 8 -27.88 46.78 40.57
N ALA A 9 -27.65 45.56 40.04
CA ALA A 9 -27.86 45.22 38.61
C ALA A 9 -27.96 43.69 38.33
N ALA A 10 -29.16 43.30 37.85
CA ALA A 10 -29.52 42.27 36.86
C ALA A 10 -28.98 40.83 36.93
N ALA A 11 -29.86 39.90 37.33
CA ALA A 11 -29.92 38.53 36.82
C ALA A 11 -31.41 38.17 36.58
N ALA A 12 -31.76 37.85 35.33
CA ALA A 12 -33.13 37.54 34.92
C ALA A 12 -33.41 36.03 35.03
N ALA A 13 -34.60 35.74 35.54
CA ALA A 13 -35.09 34.46 35.99
C ALA A 13 -35.73 33.61 34.88
N ALA A 14 -35.77 32.29 35.14
CA ALA A 14 -36.64 31.30 34.51
C ALA A 14 -37.97 31.17 35.29
N VAL A 15 -39.03 30.57 34.68
CA VAL A 15 -40.24 29.85 35.23
C VAL A 15 -41.42 29.96 34.19
N PRO A 16 -42.40 29.02 34.07
CA PRO A 16 -42.42 27.99 33.01
C PRO A 16 -43.82 27.96 32.28
N PRO A 17 -44.50 26.83 32.01
CA PRO A 17 -44.90 26.42 30.66
C PRO A 17 -46.40 26.59 30.35
N GLY A 18 -46.72 26.71 29.06
CA GLY A 18 -48.08 26.62 28.53
C GLY A 18 -48.06 26.41 27.01
N ASP A 19 -48.72 25.34 26.59
CA ASP A 19 -49.17 24.90 25.26
C ASP A 19 -48.69 25.65 24.00
N LEU A 20 -48.25 24.89 22.98
CA LEU A 20 -48.87 24.81 21.66
C LEU A 20 -48.07 23.94 20.67
N THR A 21 -48.77 22.96 20.10
CA THR A 21 -48.73 22.41 18.73
C THR A 21 -47.39 22.12 18.01
N ALA A 22 -47.26 20.82 17.74
CA ALA A 22 -46.64 20.17 16.58
C ALA A 22 -46.35 21.06 15.35
N ASP A 23 -45.07 21.33 15.11
CA ASP A 23 -44.41 20.94 13.87
C ASP A 23 -42.88 20.95 14.09
N GLN A 24 -42.20 20.00 13.45
CA GLN A 24 -40.75 19.94 13.22
C GLN A 24 -39.79 19.52 14.36
N LEU A 25 -39.27 18.28 14.22
CA LEU A 25 -37.88 17.77 14.40
C LEU A 25 -37.88 16.30 14.90
N PRO A 26 -36.78 15.52 14.77
CA PRO A 26 -36.36 14.78 13.59
C PRO A 26 -36.43 13.24 13.78
N VAL A 27 -36.54 12.53 12.67
CA VAL A 27 -36.69 11.06 12.62
C VAL A 27 -35.44 10.33 13.18
N ARG A 28 -35.61 9.74 14.35
CA ARG A 28 -34.76 8.68 14.91
C ARG A 28 -35.29 7.34 14.41
N ARG A 29 -34.57 6.61 13.56
CA ARG A 29 -34.95 5.23 13.20
C ARG A 29 -34.18 4.23 14.06
N ALA A 30 -34.98 3.43 14.75
CA ALA A 30 -34.61 2.36 15.65
C ALA A 30 -34.01 1.17 14.89
N ALA A 31 -33.09 0.48 15.57
CA ALA A 31 -32.61 -0.84 15.17
C ALA A 31 -33.72 -1.87 15.38
N VAL A 32 -34.09 -2.57 14.32
CA VAL A 32 -34.92 -3.78 14.35
C VAL A 32 -34.27 -4.76 13.37
N ILE A 33 -33.44 -5.66 13.87
CA ILE A 33 -33.16 -6.93 13.19
C ILE A 33 -33.76 -7.99 14.11
N GLY A 34 -34.99 -8.36 13.77
CA GLY A 34 -35.63 -9.57 14.24
C GLY A 34 -35.81 -10.50 13.04
N ASN A 35 -35.26 -11.70 13.20
CA ASN A 35 -35.78 -12.97 12.68
C ASN A 35 -35.38 -13.32 11.23
N GLU A 36 -34.53 -14.34 11.13
CA GLU A 36 -34.27 -15.13 9.93
C GLU A 36 -35.57 -15.67 9.34
N THR A 37 -35.76 -15.47 8.03
CA THR A 37 -36.61 -16.36 7.23
C THR A 37 -36.03 -16.41 5.83
N THR A 38 -35.40 -17.54 5.51
CA THR A 38 -34.97 -17.94 4.17
C THR A 38 -36.17 -17.93 3.24
N ILE A 39 -36.19 -17.02 2.25
CA ILE A 39 -37.15 -17.06 1.15
C ILE A 39 -36.41 -17.66 -0.05
N GLU A 40 -36.80 -18.88 -0.44
CA GLU A 40 -36.37 -19.51 -1.67
C GLU A 40 -36.86 -18.70 -2.87
N ILE A 41 -35.93 -18.30 -3.75
CA ILE A 41 -36.22 -17.60 -5.00
C ILE A 41 -36.55 -18.66 -6.07
N PRO A 42 -37.78 -18.71 -6.62
CA PRO A 42 -38.13 -19.74 -7.60
C PRO A 42 -37.51 -19.46 -8.98
N VAL A 43 -36.90 -20.50 -9.54
CA VAL A 43 -36.00 -20.52 -10.72
C VAL A 43 -36.67 -20.15 -12.07
N HIS A 44 -37.98 -19.91 -12.11
CA HIS A 44 -38.71 -19.67 -13.37
C HIS A 44 -38.82 -18.18 -13.80
N LEU A 45 -38.25 -17.24 -13.03
CA LEU A 45 -38.28 -15.81 -13.37
C LEU A 45 -37.02 -15.31 -14.12
N LEU A 46 -36.09 -16.20 -14.49
CA LEU A 46 -34.84 -15.87 -15.18
C LEU A 46 -34.92 -15.92 -16.72
N PHE A 47 -36.08 -16.22 -17.30
CA PHE A 47 -36.25 -16.27 -18.75
C PHE A 47 -37.32 -15.28 -19.20
N ARG A 48 -36.86 -14.11 -19.64
CA ARG A 48 -37.65 -13.18 -20.44
C ARG A 48 -37.05 -13.13 -21.84
N GLU A 49 -37.74 -13.75 -22.79
CA GLU A 49 -37.46 -13.64 -24.22
C GLU A 49 -38.01 -12.30 -24.73
N ASP A 50 -37.15 -11.28 -24.80
CA ASP A 50 -37.40 -10.06 -25.58
C ASP A 50 -36.10 -9.75 -26.35
N GLY A 51 -35.93 -10.35 -27.54
CA GLY A 51 -34.71 -10.13 -28.35
C GLY A 51 -34.67 -10.74 -29.75
N ALA A 52 -35.73 -11.40 -30.21
CA ALA A 52 -35.70 -12.14 -31.49
C ALA A 52 -35.93 -11.27 -32.76
N GLU A 53 -36.33 -10.00 -32.65
CA GLU A 53 -36.67 -9.19 -33.84
C GLU A 53 -35.62 -8.13 -34.26
N ALA A 54 -34.52 -8.00 -33.51
CA ALA A 54 -33.46 -7.04 -33.84
C ALA A 54 -32.29 -7.63 -34.65
N VAL A 55 -32.09 -8.96 -34.63
CA VAL A 55 -30.91 -9.63 -35.20
C VAL A 55 -31.04 -9.93 -36.70
N SER A 56 -32.26 -10.07 -37.24
CA SER A 56 -32.49 -10.32 -38.68
C SER A 56 -32.24 -9.12 -39.61
N ARG A 57 -31.92 -7.93 -39.06
CA ARG A 57 -31.65 -6.72 -39.86
C ARG A 57 -30.15 -6.40 -39.99
N ALA A 58 -29.29 -6.96 -39.13
CA ALA A 58 -27.83 -6.74 -39.17
C ALA A 58 -27.07 -7.82 -39.97
N ALA A 59 -27.68 -8.99 -40.20
CA ALA A 59 -27.07 -10.12 -40.91
C ALA A 59 -27.08 -10.01 -42.46
N ARG A 60 -27.38 -8.83 -43.03
CA ARG A 60 -27.44 -8.61 -44.49
C ARG A 60 -26.30 -7.77 -45.06
N GLY A 61 -25.25 -7.48 -44.28
CA GLY A 61 -24.25 -6.47 -44.63
C GLY A 61 -22.77 -6.84 -44.45
N ALA A 62 -22.40 -8.10 -44.25
CA ALA A 62 -21.00 -8.45 -43.96
C ALA A 62 -20.48 -9.72 -44.66
N ASP A 63 -21.01 -10.03 -45.85
CA ASP A 63 -20.34 -10.93 -46.80
C ASP A 63 -19.41 -10.10 -47.69
N ALA A 64 -18.20 -9.79 -47.20
CA ALA A 64 -17.03 -9.44 -48.03
C ALA A 64 -15.84 -9.06 -47.12
N LEU A 65 -15.03 -10.05 -46.72
CA LEU A 65 -13.57 -10.04 -46.86
C LEU A 65 -13.00 -11.29 -46.17
N GLU A 66 -12.72 -12.30 -46.99
CA GLU A 66 -11.80 -13.38 -46.66
C GLU A 66 -10.45 -13.04 -47.32
N ASP A 67 -9.36 -13.39 -46.63
CA ASP A 67 -7.98 -13.61 -47.10
C ASP A 67 -6.89 -12.81 -46.37
N ALA A 68 -6.19 -13.49 -45.45
CA ALA A 68 -4.72 -13.54 -45.43
C ALA A 68 -4.24 -14.59 -44.41
N VAL A 69 -3.34 -15.47 -44.87
CA VAL A 69 -2.91 -16.73 -44.25
C VAL A 69 -1.45 -16.63 -43.74
N LEU A 70 -1.11 -17.49 -42.75
CA LEU A 70 0.18 -18.15 -42.41
C LEU A 70 1.06 -17.57 -41.27
N PRO A 71 1.90 -18.39 -40.58
CA PRO A 71 1.81 -19.83 -40.30
C PRO A 71 2.10 -20.23 -38.83
N ALA A 72 1.56 -21.39 -38.42
CA ALA A 72 1.92 -22.09 -37.19
C ALA A 72 3.14 -23.00 -37.42
N GLY A 73 4.18 -22.85 -36.60
CA GLY A 73 5.39 -23.65 -36.64
C GLY A 73 5.54 -24.58 -35.44
N ALA A 74 5.50 -25.89 -35.72
CA ALA A 74 6.20 -27.00 -35.07
C ALA A 74 6.10 -27.15 -33.54
N ALA A 75 5.14 -27.98 -33.11
CA ALA A 75 5.22 -28.75 -31.88
C ALA A 75 6.14 -29.96 -32.07
N ALA A 76 7.18 -30.08 -31.23
CA ALA A 76 7.98 -31.29 -31.09
C ALA A 76 7.55 -32.04 -29.83
N LEU A 77 7.10 -33.27 -30.03
CA LEU A 77 6.71 -34.24 -29.01
C LEU A 77 7.89 -34.65 -28.12
N GLY A 78 7.60 -34.77 -26.82
CA GLY A 78 8.41 -35.49 -25.85
C GLY A 78 7.50 -36.12 -24.80
N THR A 79 7.04 -37.34 -25.07
CA THR A 79 6.28 -38.19 -24.17
C THR A 79 7.17 -38.69 -23.02
N VAL A 80 6.75 -38.46 -21.77
CA VAL A 80 7.25 -39.21 -20.60
C VAL A 80 6.06 -39.63 -19.76
N ALA A 81 5.80 -40.94 -19.75
CA ALA A 81 4.86 -41.61 -18.86
C ALA A 81 5.52 -41.90 -17.50
N GLY A 82 4.76 -41.80 -16.40
CA GLY A 82 5.22 -42.33 -15.11
C GLY A 82 4.46 -41.91 -13.84
N SER A 83 3.40 -42.66 -13.53
CA SER A 83 2.88 -43.09 -12.20
C SER A 83 2.33 -42.10 -11.14
N PRO A 84 1.20 -42.44 -10.47
CA PRO A 84 0.60 -41.64 -9.40
C PRO A 84 1.17 -42.04 -8.02
N GLY A 85 1.85 -41.10 -7.35
CA GLY A 85 2.32 -41.27 -5.98
C GLY A 85 2.05 -40.01 -5.16
N GLY A 86 1.24 -40.15 -4.12
CA GLY A 86 0.85 -39.07 -3.21
C GLY A 86 2.06 -38.31 -2.68
N ARG A 87 2.15 -37.02 -3.03
CA ARG A 87 3.09 -36.09 -2.44
C ARG A 87 2.30 -35.06 -1.64
N THR A 88 2.59 -35.04 -0.35
CA THR A 88 2.35 -33.91 0.55
C THR A 88 2.69 -32.62 -0.17
N GLN A 89 1.71 -31.74 -0.34
CA GLN A 89 1.89 -30.42 -0.95
C GLN A 89 2.81 -29.60 -0.04
N GLN A 90 4.10 -29.61 -0.35
CA GLN A 90 5.03 -28.58 0.11
C GLN A 90 4.60 -27.26 -0.55
N PRO A 91 4.57 -26.12 0.17
CA PRO A 91 4.23 -24.84 -0.43
C PRO A 91 5.18 -24.59 -1.60
N ARG A 92 4.64 -24.55 -2.82
CA ARG A 92 5.40 -24.30 -4.06
C ARG A 92 6.06 -22.94 -3.89
N LYS A 93 7.39 -22.92 -3.90
CA LYS A 93 8.19 -21.69 -3.92
C LYS A 93 7.74 -20.86 -5.13
N ALA A 94 7.27 -19.64 -4.91
CA ALA A 94 6.92 -18.71 -5.96
C ALA A 94 8.11 -18.58 -6.93
N VAL A 95 7.89 -18.87 -8.21
CA VAL A 95 8.90 -18.62 -9.24
C VAL A 95 8.92 -17.11 -9.46
N PRO A 96 10.02 -16.41 -9.17
CA PRO A 96 10.05 -14.97 -9.31
C PRO A 96 9.83 -14.58 -10.77
N LEU A 97 8.82 -13.75 -11.02
CA LEU A 97 8.56 -13.16 -12.33
C LEU A 97 9.83 -12.48 -12.85
N GLY A 98 10.31 -12.89 -14.02
CA GLY A 98 11.47 -12.34 -14.73
C GLY A 98 11.20 -10.94 -15.29
N LEU A 99 10.85 -9.97 -14.44
CA LEU A 99 10.70 -8.57 -14.85
C LEU A 99 12.10 -8.03 -15.18
N SER A 100 12.30 -7.58 -16.42
CA SER A 100 13.54 -6.90 -16.84
C SER A 100 13.77 -5.68 -15.95
N ASP A 101 14.92 -5.61 -15.26
CA ASP A 101 15.25 -4.50 -14.38
C ASP A 101 15.52 -3.24 -15.22
N ARG A 102 14.67 -2.23 -15.06
CA ARG A 102 14.93 -0.88 -15.59
C ARG A 102 15.96 -0.22 -14.67
N PRO A 103 16.97 0.50 -15.20
CA PRO A 103 17.86 1.27 -14.35
C PRO A 103 17.03 2.26 -13.53
N SER A 104 17.08 2.11 -12.21
CA SER A 104 16.46 3.06 -11.28
C SER A 104 17.15 4.41 -11.41
N PRO A 105 16.43 5.54 -11.20
CA PRO A 105 17.06 6.85 -11.16
C PRO A 105 18.25 6.83 -10.20
N THR A 106 19.42 7.27 -10.67
CA THR A 106 20.61 7.30 -9.82
C THR A 106 20.42 8.38 -8.76
N ALA A 107 20.26 7.94 -7.51
CA ALA A 107 20.20 8.85 -6.37
C ALA A 107 21.55 9.59 -6.25
N ASP A 108 21.53 10.90 -5.97
CA ASP A 108 22.77 11.62 -5.69
C ASP A 108 23.44 11.00 -4.45
N PRO A 109 24.65 10.41 -4.58
CA PRO A 109 25.32 9.73 -3.48
C PRO A 109 25.73 10.68 -2.36
N ARG A 110 25.71 12.00 -2.59
CA ARG A 110 26.00 13.02 -1.56
C ARG A 110 24.85 13.17 -0.55
N LEU A 111 23.64 12.81 -0.96
CA LEU A 111 22.44 12.78 -0.12
C LEU A 111 22.37 11.45 0.62
N SER A 112 23.22 11.26 1.62
CA SER A 112 23.20 10.09 2.50
C SER A 112 22.99 10.53 3.94
N GLU A 113 22.18 9.79 4.70
CA GLU A 113 22.00 10.07 6.12
C GLU A 113 23.35 10.05 6.87
N ARG A 114 23.65 11.13 7.59
CA ARG A 114 24.82 11.24 8.48
C ARG A 114 24.34 11.45 9.90
N PRO A 115 24.91 10.74 10.89
CA PRO A 115 24.54 10.95 12.29
C PRO A 115 24.90 12.38 12.70
N GLY A 116 23.88 13.15 13.11
CA GLY A 116 24.05 14.50 13.61
C GLY A 116 24.74 14.49 14.98
N ILE A 117 25.64 15.45 15.19
CA ILE A 117 26.28 15.67 16.49
C ILE A 117 25.18 16.14 17.45
N SER A 118 24.84 15.29 18.42
CA SER A 118 23.89 15.61 19.49
C SER A 118 24.53 15.30 20.84
N LEU A 119 24.41 16.25 21.76
CA LEU A 119 24.86 16.08 23.14
C LEU A 119 23.68 15.58 23.99
N PRO A 120 23.92 14.75 25.02
CA PRO A 120 22.89 14.44 26.00
C PRO A 120 22.34 15.72 26.60
N GLY A 121 21.01 15.84 26.70
CA GLY A 121 20.37 17.02 27.28
C GLY A 121 20.80 17.32 28.71
N ALA A 122 21.26 16.29 29.45
CA ALA A 122 21.86 16.44 30.77
C ALA A 122 23.10 17.37 30.77
N VAL A 123 23.93 17.34 29.72
CA VAL A 123 25.11 18.22 29.61
C VAL A 123 24.67 19.67 29.51
N ALA A 124 23.62 19.95 28.74
CA ALA A 124 23.07 21.29 28.63
C ALA A 124 22.34 21.73 29.90
N LEU A 125 21.67 20.83 30.61
CA LEU A 125 21.08 21.13 31.91
C LEU A 125 22.15 21.46 32.96
N LEU A 126 23.23 20.69 33.04
CA LEU A 126 24.33 20.95 33.96
C LEU A 126 25.08 22.24 33.58
N GLY A 127 25.33 22.47 32.29
CA GLY A 127 25.93 23.70 31.78
C GLY A 127 25.06 24.93 32.05
N GLY A 128 23.75 24.83 31.81
CA GLY A 128 22.79 25.88 32.11
C GLY A 128 22.66 26.15 33.62
N ALA A 129 22.62 25.10 34.44
CA ALA A 129 22.57 25.20 35.89
C ALA A 129 23.83 25.84 36.46
N THR A 130 25.02 25.40 36.06
CA THR A 130 26.30 26.01 36.47
C THR A 130 26.41 27.47 36.04
N SER A 131 25.92 27.81 34.84
CA SER A 131 25.85 29.20 34.38
C SER A 131 24.88 30.04 35.21
N LEU A 132 23.71 29.52 35.55
CA LEU A 132 22.75 30.18 36.43
C LEU A 132 23.28 30.36 37.86
N THR A 133 23.96 29.35 38.41
CA THR A 133 24.60 29.44 39.72
C THR A 133 25.72 30.48 39.71
N GLY A 134 26.55 30.51 38.67
CA GLY A 134 27.58 31.53 38.49
C GLY A 134 27.00 32.94 38.34
N LEU A 135 25.90 33.07 37.61
CA LEU A 135 25.16 34.32 37.48
C LEU A 135 24.64 34.77 38.85
N GLY A 136 23.95 33.90 39.60
CA GLY A 136 23.45 34.19 40.93
C GLY A 136 24.54 34.57 41.93
N LEU A 137 25.71 33.92 41.86
CA LEU A 137 26.87 34.26 42.69
C LEU A 137 27.43 35.65 42.35
N LEU A 138 27.48 36.02 41.06
CA LEU A 138 27.87 37.37 40.65
C LEU A 138 26.83 38.42 41.06
N PHE A 139 25.54 38.13 40.96
CA PHE A 139 24.46 39.01 41.46
C PHE A 139 24.58 39.23 42.97
N TRP A 140 24.86 38.16 43.73
CA TRP A 140 25.08 38.25 45.18
C TRP A 140 26.32 39.08 45.51
N ARG A 141 27.45 38.81 44.87
CA ARG A 141 28.71 39.53 45.08
C ARG A 141 28.62 41.00 44.66
N ALA A 142 27.82 41.32 43.65
CA ALA A 142 27.59 42.70 43.19
C ALA A 142 26.61 43.49 44.08
N GLY A 143 26.02 42.88 45.10
CA GLY A 143 25.06 43.55 45.98
C GLY A 143 23.71 43.88 45.31
N LEU A 144 23.36 43.20 44.20
CA LEU A 144 22.07 43.41 43.51
C LEU A 144 20.89 42.69 44.19
N ILE A 145 21.17 41.71 45.07
CA ILE A 145 20.13 40.95 45.77
C ILE A 145 19.63 41.79 46.96
N PRO A 146 18.31 42.06 47.10
CA PRO A 146 17.79 42.81 48.24
C PRO A 146 18.19 42.17 49.56
N ASP A 147 18.59 42.97 50.56
CA ASP A 147 19.11 42.48 51.85
C ASP A 147 18.15 41.49 52.53
N ARG A 148 16.84 41.72 52.41
CA ARG A 148 15.79 40.82 52.93
C ARG A 148 15.85 39.43 52.33
N LEU A 149 16.22 39.33 51.06
CA LEU A 149 16.28 38.09 50.29
C LEU A 149 17.62 37.38 50.54
N ALA A 150 18.72 38.13 50.67
CA ALA A 150 20.03 37.60 51.07
C ALA A 150 20.00 37.01 52.50
N LEU A 151 19.41 37.75 53.45
CA LEU A 151 19.24 37.29 54.84
C LEU A 151 18.31 36.08 54.94
N ALA A 152 17.23 36.03 54.15
CA ALA A 152 16.33 34.87 54.10
C ALA A 152 17.01 33.60 53.54
N LEU A 153 18.01 33.77 52.65
CA LEU A 153 18.83 32.69 52.11
C LEU A 153 20.06 32.34 52.99
N GLY A 154 20.27 33.06 54.10
CA GLY A 154 21.41 32.86 55.00
C GLY A 154 22.75 33.36 54.45
N LEU A 155 22.72 34.25 53.44
CA LEU A 155 23.91 34.80 52.79
C LEU A 155 24.28 36.15 53.41
N HIS A 156 25.59 36.44 53.52
CA HIS A 156 26.06 37.76 54.00
C HIS A 156 25.70 38.85 52.97
N PRO A 157 25.07 39.97 53.37
CA PRO A 157 24.79 41.06 52.45
C PRO A 157 26.11 41.74 52.04
N TYR A 158 26.29 41.97 50.74
CA TYR A 158 27.40 42.75 50.19
C TYR A 158 26.93 44.18 49.90
N PRO A 159 27.70 45.21 50.29
CA PRO A 159 27.37 46.58 49.93
C PRO A 159 27.39 46.74 48.40
N PHE A 160 26.37 47.42 47.86
CA PHE A 160 26.31 47.73 46.44
C PHE A 160 27.36 48.79 46.10
N GLU A 161 28.50 48.37 45.55
CA GLU A 161 29.59 49.26 45.11
C GLU A 161 29.44 49.71 43.64
N GLY A 162 28.34 49.36 42.98
CA GLY A 162 28.11 49.60 41.55
C GLY A 162 28.59 48.45 40.67
N ILE A 163 28.07 48.38 39.44
CA ILE A 163 28.45 47.31 38.50
C ILE A 163 29.69 47.77 37.72
N GLY A 164 30.86 47.24 38.06
CA GLY A 164 32.07 47.48 37.28
C GLY A 164 31.95 46.89 35.86
N PRO A 165 32.64 47.44 34.85
CA PRO A 165 32.52 46.99 33.46
C PRO A 165 32.92 45.51 33.29
N ALA A 166 33.85 45.01 34.10
CA ALA A 166 34.22 43.60 34.12
C ALA A 166 33.06 42.69 34.60
N THR A 167 32.29 43.14 35.58
CA THR A 167 31.14 42.41 36.12
C THR A 167 29.99 42.39 35.12
N GLU A 168 29.75 43.49 34.39
CA GLU A 168 28.75 43.55 33.31
C GLU A 168 29.05 42.56 32.19
N VAL A 169 30.32 42.50 31.73
CA VAL A 169 30.75 41.55 30.70
C VAL A 169 30.61 40.10 31.19
N ALA A 170 30.95 39.82 32.44
CA ALA A 170 30.80 38.48 33.01
C ALA A 170 29.32 38.06 33.12
N LEU A 171 28.44 38.95 33.59
CA LEU A 171 26.99 38.71 33.69
C LEU A 171 26.38 38.43 32.33
N THR A 172 26.69 39.26 31.33
CA THR A 172 26.19 39.09 29.95
C THR A 172 26.70 37.81 29.32
N ALA A 173 27.97 37.45 29.50
CA ALA A 173 28.54 36.20 29.00
C ALA A 173 27.88 34.96 29.64
N LEU A 174 27.70 34.95 30.96
CA LEU A 174 27.01 33.85 31.68
C LEU A 174 25.54 33.75 31.29
N ALA A 175 24.85 34.89 31.12
CA ALA A 175 23.48 34.93 30.67
C ALA A 175 23.34 34.38 29.23
N MET A 176 24.23 34.76 28.31
CA MET A 176 24.26 34.21 26.95
C MET A 176 24.56 32.71 26.94
N LEU A 177 25.49 32.24 27.78
CA LEU A 177 25.82 30.82 27.90
C LEU A 177 24.63 30.02 28.44
N ALA A 178 23.96 30.51 29.48
CA ALA A 178 22.74 29.90 30.01
C ALA A 178 21.64 29.87 28.94
N MET A 179 21.38 31.00 28.28
CA MET A 179 20.38 31.09 27.21
C MET A 179 20.68 30.10 26.08
N PHE A 180 21.92 30.01 25.61
CA PHE A 180 22.33 29.09 24.55
C PHE A 180 22.22 27.63 24.98
N ALA A 181 22.55 27.32 26.24
CA ALA A 181 22.35 26.00 26.82
C ALA A 181 20.86 25.64 26.78
N PHE A 182 19.97 26.48 27.30
CA PHE A 182 18.54 26.19 27.39
C PHE A 182 17.81 26.18 26.03
N LEU A 183 18.12 27.13 25.14
CA LEU A 183 17.48 27.23 23.83
C LEU A 183 17.82 26.04 22.91
N GLY A 184 18.97 25.41 23.15
CA GLY A 184 19.38 24.22 22.43
C GLY A 184 18.68 22.94 22.88
N LEU A 185 17.97 22.93 24.02
CA LEU A 185 17.26 21.72 24.48
C LEU A 185 16.12 21.33 23.52
N GLY A 186 15.88 20.04 23.45
CA GLY A 186 14.76 19.48 22.74
C GLY A 186 14.46 18.07 23.24
N ARG A 187 13.20 17.67 23.11
CA ARG A 187 12.75 16.32 23.44
C ARG A 187 12.62 15.47 22.16
N GLY A 188 13.50 14.49 22.01
CA GLY A 188 13.40 13.45 20.99
C GLY A 188 12.32 12.44 21.34
N ARG A 189 11.38 12.20 20.41
CA ARG A 189 10.32 11.19 20.54
C ARG A 189 10.70 9.91 19.80
N ALA A 190 10.27 8.77 20.32
CA ALA A 190 10.44 7.50 19.63
C ALA A 190 9.71 7.50 18.27
N GLY A 191 10.38 7.02 17.23
CA GLY A 191 9.87 6.99 15.86
C GLY A 191 9.90 8.34 15.12
N GLN A 192 10.43 9.41 15.71
CA GLN A 192 10.70 10.66 15.00
C GLN A 192 12.20 10.87 14.86
N ALA A 193 12.62 11.34 13.69
CA ALA A 193 13.98 11.76 13.43
C ALA A 193 14.00 13.28 13.23
N TRP A 194 15.01 13.95 13.77
CA TRP A 194 15.23 15.37 13.48
C TRP A 194 16.25 15.53 12.39
N VAL A 195 15.83 16.14 11.28
CA VAL A 195 16.73 16.58 10.22
C VAL A 195 17.26 17.96 10.61
N LEU A 196 18.58 18.05 10.71
CA LEU A 196 19.29 19.27 11.05
C LEU A 196 19.81 19.91 9.76
N SER A 197 19.34 21.12 9.49
CA SER A 197 19.79 21.93 8.36
C SER A 197 20.29 23.28 8.84
N ARG A 198 21.26 23.85 8.13
CA ARG A 198 21.70 25.24 8.34
C ARG A 198 21.76 25.92 7.00
N SER A 199 20.96 26.97 6.82
CA SER A 199 20.99 27.80 5.60
C SER A 199 20.82 26.98 4.30
N GLY A 200 20.03 25.90 4.33
CA GLY A 200 19.82 25.01 3.19
C GLY A 200 20.76 23.80 3.13
N ASP A 201 21.87 23.79 3.88
CA ASP A 201 22.78 22.65 3.92
C ASP A 201 22.33 21.59 4.93
N TYR A 202 22.26 20.33 4.50
CA TYR A 202 22.08 19.19 5.40
C TYR A 202 23.33 18.96 6.27
N ARG A 203 23.15 18.99 7.59
CA ARG A 203 24.23 18.78 8.58
C ARG A 203 24.18 17.40 9.25
N GLY A 204 23.03 16.75 9.27
CA GLY A 204 22.87 15.42 9.85
C GLY A 204 21.46 15.15 10.36
N SER A 205 21.19 13.92 10.75
CA SER A 205 19.94 13.49 11.38
C SER A 205 20.17 12.97 12.80
N VAL A 206 19.22 13.21 13.70
CA VAL A 206 19.26 12.68 15.07
C VAL A 206 18.03 11.81 15.30
N ARG A 207 18.26 10.52 15.57
CA ARG A 207 17.21 9.51 15.89
C ARG A 207 17.13 9.15 17.37
N ARG A 208 18.00 9.75 18.20
CA ARG A 208 18.06 9.44 19.64
C ARG A 208 16.75 9.86 20.32
N THR A 209 16.32 9.07 21.29
CA THR A 209 15.17 9.38 22.13
C THR A 209 15.63 10.07 23.41
N GLY A 210 14.74 10.82 24.04
CA GLY A 210 15.01 11.49 25.31
C GLY A 210 15.38 12.96 25.16
N LEU A 211 16.00 13.52 26.19
CA LEU A 211 16.38 14.93 26.21
C LEU A 211 17.71 15.09 25.46
N LEU A 212 17.71 15.90 24.42
CA LEU A 212 18.84 16.12 23.55
C LEU A 212 19.14 17.61 23.51
N TRP A 213 20.43 17.93 23.44
CA TRP A 213 20.88 19.27 23.12
C TRP A 213 21.43 19.30 21.71
N THR A 214 20.91 20.23 20.92
CA THR A 214 21.36 20.52 19.55
C THR A 214 21.58 22.01 19.44
N SER A 215 22.54 22.45 18.64
CA SER A 215 22.76 23.89 18.45
C SER A 215 21.46 24.59 18.01
N PRO A 216 21.05 25.69 18.67
CA PRO A 216 19.83 26.43 18.32
C PRO A 216 19.93 27.12 16.95
N LEU A 217 21.15 27.27 16.41
CA LEU A 217 21.39 27.83 15.07
C LEU A 217 21.06 26.84 13.94
N LEU A 218 20.76 25.57 14.27
CA LEU A 218 20.32 24.56 13.31
C LEU A 218 18.80 24.54 13.23
N LEU A 219 18.27 24.65 12.02
CA LEU A 219 16.85 24.45 11.77
C LEU A 219 16.52 22.97 11.96
N ARG A 220 15.56 22.68 12.83
CA ARG A 220 15.14 21.32 13.19
C ARG A 220 13.82 21.03 12.51
N ARG A 221 13.79 20.04 11.61
CA ARG A 221 12.53 19.56 11.02
C ARG A 221 12.26 18.13 11.50
N PRO A 222 11.12 17.88 12.18
CA PRO A 222 10.74 16.52 12.54
C PRO A 222 10.28 15.76 11.30
N VAL A 223 10.87 14.60 11.08
CA VAL A 223 10.48 13.63 10.05
C VAL A 223 10.06 12.36 10.77
N ASP A 224 8.85 11.90 10.49
CA ASP A 224 8.33 10.67 11.08
C ASP A 224 8.88 9.46 10.32
N VAL A 225 9.64 8.62 11.03
CA VAL A 225 10.32 7.42 10.51
C VAL A 225 9.60 6.14 10.92
N ARG A 226 8.38 6.25 11.46
CA ARG A 226 7.54 5.09 11.80
C ARG A 226 7.07 4.36 10.55
N LEU A 227 6.67 3.12 10.75
CA LEU A 227 6.00 2.32 9.74
C LEU A 227 4.64 2.94 9.42
N ARG A 228 4.34 3.10 8.14
CA ARG A 228 3.07 3.64 7.66
C ARG A 228 2.48 2.76 6.58
N HIS A 229 1.17 2.92 6.43
CA HIS A 229 0.38 2.28 5.39
C HIS A 229 -0.05 3.35 4.39
N TRP A 230 0.19 3.10 3.12
CA TRP A 230 -0.35 3.91 2.03
C TRP A 230 -1.30 3.04 1.21
N ARG A 231 -2.48 3.56 0.93
CA ARG A 231 -3.52 2.88 0.16
C ARG A 231 -3.85 3.71 -1.06
N SER A 232 -3.80 3.09 -2.22
CA SER A 232 -4.20 3.72 -3.48
C SER A 232 -5.71 3.84 -3.59
N GLU A 233 -6.15 4.85 -4.33
CA GLU A 233 -7.49 4.89 -4.90
C GLU A 233 -7.63 3.83 -6.01
N PRO A 234 -8.87 3.38 -6.34
CA PRO A 234 -9.06 2.39 -7.38
C PRO A 234 -8.58 2.89 -8.75
N MET A 235 -7.46 2.35 -9.22
CA MET A 235 -6.83 2.72 -10.49
C MET A 235 -7.26 1.78 -11.62
N ARG A 236 -7.41 2.34 -12.84
CA ARG A 236 -7.72 1.56 -14.04
C ARG A 236 -6.42 1.07 -14.66
N VAL A 237 -6.31 -0.25 -14.83
CA VAL A 237 -5.12 -0.91 -15.37
C VAL A 237 -5.53 -1.97 -16.36
N MET A 238 -4.61 -2.36 -17.25
CA MET A 238 -4.84 -3.39 -18.26
C MET A 238 -3.99 -4.62 -17.92
N ASP A 239 -4.55 -5.81 -18.14
CA ASP A 239 -3.79 -7.06 -18.07
C ASP A 239 -3.01 -7.31 -19.37
N ALA A 240 -2.23 -8.40 -19.42
CA ALA A 240 -1.49 -8.81 -20.62
C ALA A 240 -2.39 -9.13 -21.84
N ASN A 241 -3.65 -9.48 -21.62
CA ASN A 241 -4.62 -9.83 -22.66
C ASN A 241 -5.44 -8.61 -23.12
N GLY A 242 -5.14 -7.40 -22.64
CA GLY A 242 -5.90 -6.19 -22.94
C GLY A 242 -7.27 -6.11 -22.26
N THR A 243 -7.47 -6.85 -21.17
CA THR A 243 -8.64 -6.77 -20.31
C THR A 243 -8.50 -5.62 -19.32
N ALA A 244 -9.50 -4.76 -19.27
CA ALA A 244 -9.53 -3.64 -18.33
C ALA A 244 -9.92 -4.11 -16.92
N LEU A 245 -9.09 -3.76 -15.95
CA LEU A 245 -9.21 -4.08 -14.53
C LEU A 245 -9.19 -2.80 -13.69
N ARG A 246 -9.74 -2.91 -12.49
CA ARG A 246 -9.66 -1.91 -11.43
C ARG A 246 -8.92 -2.52 -10.25
N ALA A 247 -7.75 -1.99 -9.92
CA ALA A 247 -6.92 -2.49 -8.84
C ALA A 247 -6.85 -1.49 -7.68
N VAL A 248 -6.81 -2.01 -6.45
CA VAL A 248 -6.48 -1.27 -5.23
C VAL A 248 -5.28 -1.95 -4.59
N VAL A 249 -4.22 -1.19 -4.33
CA VAL A 249 -2.96 -1.66 -3.74
C VAL A 249 -2.72 -0.99 -2.40
N LEU A 250 -2.26 -1.80 -1.44
CA LEU A 250 -1.79 -1.36 -0.13
C LEU A 250 -0.27 -1.54 -0.04
N VAL A 251 0.42 -0.51 0.39
CA VAL A 251 1.88 -0.49 0.54
C VAL A 251 2.25 -0.19 1.98
N VAL A 252 3.14 -1.01 2.54
CA VAL A 252 3.72 -0.81 3.86
C VAL A 252 5.14 -0.31 3.70
N TRP A 253 5.41 0.89 4.23
CA TRP A 253 6.67 1.59 4.00
C TRP A 253 7.13 2.38 5.23
N ARG A 254 8.41 2.77 5.23
CA ARG A 254 8.98 3.72 6.20
C ARG A 254 10.07 4.56 5.55
N ILE A 255 10.41 5.68 6.19
CA ILE A 255 11.58 6.49 5.79
C ILE A 255 12.84 5.86 6.40
N ARG A 256 13.71 5.32 5.55
CA ARG A 256 15.02 4.78 5.97
C ARG A 256 16.10 5.84 5.96
N ASP A 257 16.18 6.66 4.90
CA ASP A 257 17.16 7.75 4.79
C ASP A 257 16.44 9.09 4.84
N THR A 258 16.59 9.78 5.97
CA THR A 258 15.94 11.07 6.22
C THR A 258 16.54 12.22 5.40
N ALA A 259 17.79 12.11 4.95
CA ALA A 259 18.41 13.11 4.09
C ALA A 259 17.78 13.06 2.69
N LYS A 260 17.72 11.86 2.11
CA LYS A 260 17.08 11.62 0.80
C LYS A 260 15.59 11.98 0.81
N ALA A 261 14.87 11.58 1.86
CA ALA A 261 13.43 11.83 1.94
C ALA A 261 13.07 13.32 2.10
N SER A 262 13.98 14.15 2.62
CA SER A 262 13.71 15.59 2.87
C SER A 262 14.29 16.53 1.81
N HIS A 263 15.34 16.11 1.11
CA HIS A 263 16.03 16.95 0.11
C HIS A 263 16.04 16.33 -1.30
N GLY A 264 15.77 15.02 -1.42
CA GLY A 264 15.71 14.34 -2.72
C GLY A 264 14.33 14.42 -3.39
N VAL A 265 13.26 14.63 -2.62
CA VAL A 265 11.88 14.67 -3.10
C VAL A 265 11.10 15.74 -2.32
N ALA A 266 10.18 16.45 -2.99
CA ALA A 266 9.35 17.49 -2.38
C ALA A 266 8.32 16.90 -1.40
N ASP A 267 7.51 15.93 -1.87
CA ASP A 267 6.58 15.17 -1.05
C ASP A 267 6.78 13.66 -1.31
N HIS A 268 7.13 12.95 -0.25
CA HIS A 268 7.46 11.53 -0.30
C HIS A 268 6.20 10.65 -0.42
N GLU A 269 5.03 11.11 0.05
CA GLU A 269 3.77 10.37 -0.09
C GLU A 269 3.25 10.48 -1.53
N VAL A 270 3.34 11.67 -2.14
CA VAL A 270 2.98 11.88 -3.55
C VAL A 270 3.91 11.08 -4.47
N TYR A 271 5.23 11.17 -4.25
CA TYR A 271 6.20 10.40 -5.03
C TYR A 271 5.95 8.89 -4.91
N LEU A 272 5.70 8.37 -3.70
CA LEU A 272 5.37 6.96 -3.53
C LEU A 272 4.09 6.59 -4.30
N GLY A 273 3.06 7.44 -4.27
CA GLY A 273 1.83 7.21 -5.02
C GLY A 273 2.05 7.11 -6.53
N GLU A 274 2.82 8.03 -7.11
CA GLU A 274 3.18 8.01 -8.53
C GLU A 274 3.98 6.75 -8.92
N GLN A 275 4.95 6.34 -8.09
CA GLN A 275 5.71 5.11 -8.32
C GLN A 275 4.82 3.87 -8.19
N VAL A 276 3.86 3.85 -7.26
CA VAL A 276 2.90 2.74 -7.15
C VAL A 276 2.03 2.64 -8.39
N GLU A 277 1.49 3.75 -8.90
CA GLU A 277 0.72 3.74 -10.13
C GLU A 277 1.54 3.19 -11.32
N ALA A 278 2.77 3.68 -11.50
CA ALA A 278 3.66 3.21 -12.55
C ALA A 278 4.01 1.72 -12.41
N ALA A 279 4.32 1.27 -11.19
CA ALA A 279 4.68 -0.12 -10.91
C ALA A 279 3.49 -1.08 -11.14
N VAL A 280 2.27 -0.67 -10.75
CA VAL A 280 1.08 -1.49 -10.95
C VAL A 280 0.79 -1.68 -12.44
N VAL A 281 0.79 -0.61 -13.23
CA VAL A 281 0.59 -0.70 -14.69
C VAL A 281 1.62 -1.63 -15.33
N ARG A 282 2.88 -1.53 -14.90
CA ARG A 282 3.97 -2.36 -15.41
C ARG A 282 3.84 -3.83 -15.06
N VAL A 283 3.49 -4.16 -13.82
CA VAL A 283 3.35 -5.56 -13.38
C VAL A 283 2.08 -6.19 -13.97
N PHE A 284 0.97 -5.43 -13.99
CA PHE A 284 -0.31 -5.95 -14.47
C PHE A 284 -0.32 -6.19 -15.98
N SER A 285 0.33 -5.34 -16.77
CA SER A 285 0.43 -5.52 -18.23
C SER A 285 1.23 -6.75 -18.67
N GLN A 286 1.96 -7.42 -17.76
CA GLN A 286 2.74 -8.62 -18.07
C GLN A 286 2.07 -9.91 -17.60
N LEU A 287 1.00 -9.81 -16.82
CA LEU A 287 0.29 -10.95 -16.25
C LEU A 287 -1.14 -11.01 -16.80
N PRO A 288 -1.62 -12.17 -17.26
CA PRO A 288 -3.02 -12.33 -17.60
C PRO A 288 -3.89 -12.26 -16.35
N ALA A 289 -5.10 -11.70 -16.46
CA ALA A 289 -6.06 -11.67 -15.36
C ALA A 289 -6.42 -13.08 -14.88
N ASP A 290 -6.73 -13.95 -15.84
CA ASP A 290 -7.05 -15.36 -15.64
C ASP A 290 -6.11 -16.22 -16.50
N ALA A 291 -5.45 -17.20 -15.89
CA ALA A 291 -4.69 -18.22 -16.62
C ALA A 291 -5.63 -19.35 -17.06
N VAL A 292 -5.64 -19.65 -18.37
CA VAL A 292 -6.35 -20.83 -18.92
C VAL A 292 -5.54 -22.10 -18.64
N GLN A 293 -4.21 -22.02 -18.65
CA GLN A 293 -3.31 -23.11 -18.32
C GLN A 293 -3.02 -23.13 -16.81
N GLN A 294 -3.17 -24.30 -16.17
CA GLN A 294 -3.11 -24.44 -14.71
C GLN A 294 -1.78 -24.02 -14.04
N ASP A 295 -0.68 -23.91 -14.79
CA ASP A 295 0.64 -23.57 -14.24
C ASP A 295 1.17 -22.18 -14.69
N ALA A 296 0.37 -21.36 -15.37
CA ALA A 296 0.79 -20.00 -15.74
C ALA A 296 0.50 -18.98 -14.63
N PRO A 297 1.44 -18.08 -14.28
CA PRO A 297 1.20 -17.04 -13.29
C PRO A 297 0.11 -16.08 -13.78
N SER A 298 -0.84 -15.75 -12.91
CA SER A 298 -1.97 -14.86 -13.21
C SER A 298 -2.15 -13.82 -12.10
N LEU A 299 -2.92 -12.77 -12.39
CA LEU A 299 -3.24 -11.74 -11.40
C LEU A 299 -4.08 -12.26 -10.22
N ARG A 300 -4.64 -13.47 -10.31
CA ARG A 300 -5.31 -14.14 -9.19
C ARG A 300 -4.34 -14.62 -8.12
N ASP A 301 -3.09 -14.87 -8.47
CA ASP A 301 -2.06 -15.20 -7.49
C ASP A 301 -1.53 -13.92 -6.84
N ALA A 302 -2.26 -13.45 -5.83
CA ALA A 302 -1.95 -12.22 -5.12
C ALA A 302 -0.58 -12.23 -4.43
N GLU A 303 -0.04 -13.41 -4.08
CA GLU A 303 1.28 -13.55 -3.47
C GLU A 303 2.38 -13.25 -4.49
N THR A 304 2.34 -13.94 -5.63
CA THR A 304 3.29 -13.72 -6.73
C THR A 304 3.24 -12.28 -7.26
N VAL A 305 2.05 -11.71 -7.39
CA VAL A 305 1.87 -10.29 -7.79
C VAL A 305 2.44 -9.35 -6.71
N GLY A 306 2.18 -9.62 -5.44
CA GLY A 306 2.66 -8.82 -4.33
C GLY A 306 4.19 -8.82 -4.23
N GLU A 307 4.84 -9.97 -4.42
CA GLU A 307 6.30 -10.09 -4.45
C GLU A 307 6.89 -9.29 -5.63
N ALA A 308 6.29 -9.40 -6.82
CA ALA A 308 6.70 -8.66 -8.00
C ALA A 308 6.59 -7.14 -7.80
N LEU A 309 5.45 -6.65 -7.29
CA LEU A 309 5.24 -5.24 -6.95
C LEU A 309 6.23 -4.76 -5.89
N THR A 310 6.42 -5.54 -4.82
CA THR A 310 7.33 -5.20 -3.72
C THR A 310 8.76 -5.04 -4.23
N ARG A 311 9.22 -5.93 -5.11
CA ARG A 311 10.55 -5.86 -5.69
C ARG A 311 10.74 -4.62 -6.56
N VAL A 312 9.80 -4.34 -7.46
CA VAL A 312 9.85 -3.16 -8.34
C VAL A 312 9.84 -1.88 -7.50
N LEU A 313 8.89 -1.75 -6.57
CA LEU A 313 8.76 -0.57 -5.73
C LEU A 313 9.95 -0.35 -4.81
N ARG A 314 10.56 -1.42 -4.29
CA ARG A 314 11.77 -1.29 -3.47
C ARG A 314 12.92 -0.70 -4.28
N ALA A 315 13.09 -1.09 -5.54
CA ALA A 315 14.12 -0.54 -6.41
C ALA A 315 13.86 0.93 -6.78
N GLU A 316 12.60 1.28 -7.10
CA GLU A 316 12.21 2.63 -7.53
C GLU A 316 12.09 3.64 -6.38
N ALA A 317 11.79 3.18 -5.17
CA ALA A 317 11.67 4.02 -3.97
C ALA A 317 13.00 4.22 -3.22
N ALA A 318 14.00 3.35 -3.44
CA ALA A 318 15.31 3.45 -2.78
C ALA A 318 16.03 4.80 -3.03
N PRO A 319 15.99 5.41 -4.24
CA PRO A 319 16.58 6.72 -4.47
C PRO A 319 15.97 7.85 -3.63
N ALA A 320 14.68 7.75 -3.30
CA ALA A 320 13.98 8.70 -2.45
C ALA A 320 14.24 8.48 -0.93
N GLY A 321 15.00 7.45 -0.56
CA GLY A 321 15.24 7.10 0.85
C GLY A 321 14.05 6.39 1.53
N ILE A 322 13.08 5.95 0.73
CA ILE A 322 11.90 5.22 1.18
C ILE A 322 12.21 3.73 1.16
N GLU A 323 11.91 3.04 2.26
CA GLU A 323 12.03 1.59 2.37
C GLU A 323 10.64 0.96 2.32
N VAL A 324 10.41 0.16 1.28
CA VAL A 324 9.16 -0.58 1.08
C VAL A 324 9.33 -2.00 1.63
N PHE A 325 8.45 -2.38 2.55
CA PHE A 325 8.43 -3.71 3.16
C PHE A 325 7.61 -4.69 2.32
N SER A 326 6.37 -4.31 2.03
CA SER A 326 5.43 -5.10 1.23
C SER A 326 4.50 -4.18 0.44
N ALA A 327 4.14 -4.61 -0.76
CA ALA A 327 3.09 -4.05 -1.58
C ALA A 327 2.19 -5.18 -2.03
N GLN A 328 0.89 -5.09 -1.73
CA GLN A 328 -0.07 -6.16 -2.04
C GLN A 328 -1.33 -5.57 -2.70
N PRO A 329 -1.84 -6.22 -3.76
CA PRO A 329 -3.16 -5.90 -4.28
C PRO A 329 -4.21 -6.34 -3.25
N VAL A 330 -5.02 -5.39 -2.78
CA VAL A 330 -6.13 -5.63 -1.84
C VAL A 330 -7.36 -6.12 -2.59
N ARG A 331 -7.60 -5.58 -3.79
CA ARG A 331 -8.75 -5.93 -4.63
C ARG A 331 -8.41 -5.72 -6.10
N ILE A 332 -8.83 -6.66 -6.94
CA ILE A 332 -8.74 -6.60 -8.40
C ILE A 332 -10.13 -6.94 -8.93
N ASP A 333 -10.81 -5.95 -9.49
CA ASP A 333 -12.15 -6.10 -10.06
C ASP A 333 -12.09 -5.93 -11.57
N TYR A 334 -12.94 -6.62 -12.32
CA TYR A 334 -13.16 -6.29 -13.73
C TYR A 334 -13.86 -4.93 -13.83
N THR A 335 -13.51 -4.13 -14.84
CA THR A 335 -14.31 -2.94 -15.12
C THR A 335 -15.68 -3.37 -15.65
N ASN A 336 -16.71 -2.54 -15.41
CA ASN A 336 -18.08 -2.82 -15.86
C ASN A 336 -18.16 -3.03 -17.39
N GLU A 337 -17.29 -2.34 -18.14
CA GLU A 337 -17.20 -2.48 -19.61
C GLU A 337 -16.59 -3.82 -20.04
N ALA A 338 -15.59 -4.32 -19.31
CA ALA A 338 -14.90 -5.56 -19.65
C ALA A 338 -15.63 -6.83 -19.20
N ALA A 339 -16.45 -6.76 -18.15
CA ALA A 339 -17.07 -7.93 -17.51
C ALA A 339 -17.84 -8.83 -18.50
N GLY A 340 -18.67 -8.24 -19.36
CA GLY A 340 -19.44 -9.01 -20.35
C GLY A 340 -18.61 -9.57 -21.50
N ALA A 341 -17.50 -8.93 -21.86
CA ALA A 341 -16.58 -9.44 -22.89
C ALA A 341 -15.74 -10.61 -22.34
N VAL A 342 -15.26 -10.52 -21.10
CA VAL A 342 -14.50 -11.57 -20.42
C VAL A 342 -15.36 -12.83 -20.24
N GLN A 343 -16.61 -12.68 -19.82
CA GLN A 343 -17.50 -13.83 -19.62
C GLN A 343 -17.74 -14.61 -20.93
N ARG A 344 -17.94 -13.90 -22.05
CA ARG A 344 -18.10 -14.53 -23.37
C ARG A 344 -16.85 -15.29 -23.80
N ARG A 345 -15.68 -14.64 -23.74
CA ARG A 345 -14.39 -15.27 -24.03
C ARG A 345 -14.14 -16.49 -23.14
N ARG A 346 -14.56 -16.45 -21.88
CA ARG A 346 -14.39 -17.57 -20.95
C ARG A 346 -15.27 -18.75 -21.32
N ILE A 347 -16.52 -18.51 -21.73
CA ILE A 347 -17.41 -19.56 -22.21
C ILE A 347 -16.85 -20.18 -23.49
N GLU A 348 -16.42 -19.37 -24.44
CA GLU A 348 -15.80 -19.83 -25.69
C GLU A 348 -14.53 -20.66 -25.44
N ALA A 349 -13.66 -20.19 -24.53
CA ALA A 349 -12.44 -20.92 -24.16
C ALA A 349 -12.75 -22.24 -23.44
N LEU A 350 -13.75 -22.26 -22.56
CA LEU A 350 -14.20 -23.49 -21.89
C LEU A 350 -14.83 -24.48 -22.87
N ASP A 351 -15.62 -24.00 -23.83
CA ASP A 351 -16.24 -24.82 -24.88
C ASP A 351 -15.16 -25.41 -25.81
N ALA A 352 -14.18 -24.61 -26.22
CA ALA A 352 -13.03 -25.10 -27.00
C ALA A 352 -12.22 -26.17 -26.23
N ALA A 353 -11.86 -25.89 -24.97
CA ALA A 353 -11.13 -26.86 -24.14
C ALA A 353 -11.93 -28.15 -23.89
N HIS A 354 -13.25 -28.03 -23.73
CA HIS A 354 -14.13 -29.18 -23.59
C HIS A 354 -14.14 -30.02 -24.88
N ARG A 355 -14.26 -29.39 -26.05
CA ARG A 355 -14.21 -30.08 -27.35
C ARG A 355 -12.88 -30.82 -27.55
N ASP A 356 -11.75 -30.19 -27.23
CA ASP A 356 -10.43 -30.83 -27.34
C ASP A 356 -10.31 -32.05 -26.42
N SER A 357 -10.81 -31.94 -25.19
CA SER A 357 -10.85 -33.05 -24.23
C SER A 357 -11.75 -34.19 -24.71
N VAL A 358 -12.92 -33.89 -25.28
CA VAL A 358 -13.84 -34.90 -25.83
C VAL A 358 -13.19 -35.60 -27.01
N LEU A 359 -12.57 -34.86 -27.92
CA LEU A 359 -11.88 -35.42 -29.09
C LEU A 359 -10.76 -36.38 -28.66
N THR A 360 -9.94 -35.99 -27.68
CA THR A 360 -8.85 -36.84 -27.16
C THR A 360 -9.41 -38.14 -26.56
N SER A 361 -10.42 -38.04 -25.71
CA SER A 361 -11.09 -39.20 -25.09
C SER A 361 -11.71 -40.15 -26.13
N VAL A 362 -12.31 -39.59 -27.20
CA VAL A 362 -12.87 -40.39 -28.29
C VAL A 362 -11.77 -41.13 -29.05
N VAL A 363 -10.66 -40.47 -29.39
CA VAL A 363 -9.54 -41.11 -30.09
C VAL A 363 -8.94 -42.24 -29.24
N ASP A 364 -8.73 -42.00 -27.94
CA ASP A 364 -8.23 -43.01 -27.00
C ASP A 364 -9.17 -44.22 -26.93
N ALA A 365 -10.49 -43.99 -26.88
CA ALA A 365 -11.50 -45.05 -26.85
C ALA A 365 -11.55 -45.86 -28.15
N VAL A 366 -11.38 -45.20 -29.30
CA VAL A 366 -11.33 -45.85 -30.62
C VAL A 366 -10.08 -46.72 -30.73
N GLU A 367 -8.91 -46.20 -30.36
CA GLU A 367 -7.65 -46.92 -30.36
C GLU A 367 -7.72 -48.19 -29.48
N ASP A 368 -8.23 -48.05 -28.25
CA ASP A 368 -8.37 -49.16 -27.32
C ASP A 368 -9.37 -50.22 -27.82
N THR A 369 -10.45 -49.81 -28.49
CA THR A 369 -11.44 -50.75 -29.04
C THR A 369 -10.87 -51.52 -30.24
N VAL A 370 -10.21 -50.84 -31.19
CA VAL A 370 -9.58 -51.48 -32.35
C VAL A 370 -8.49 -52.46 -31.89
N SER A 371 -7.63 -52.04 -30.95
CA SER A 371 -6.58 -52.87 -30.38
C SER A 371 -7.14 -54.15 -29.72
N ARG A 372 -8.21 -54.02 -28.93
CA ARG A 372 -8.86 -55.18 -28.28
C ARG A 372 -9.55 -56.13 -29.26
N LEU A 373 -10.13 -55.62 -30.36
CA LEU A 373 -10.75 -56.45 -31.40
C LEU A 373 -9.70 -57.25 -32.19
N THR A 374 -8.59 -56.61 -32.55
CA THR A 374 -7.46 -57.28 -33.23
C THR A 374 -6.80 -58.32 -32.33
N ALA A 375 -6.55 -58.01 -31.05
CA ALA A 375 -5.92 -58.94 -30.10
C ALA A 375 -6.75 -60.22 -29.85
N ARG A 376 -8.09 -60.14 -29.96
CA ARG A 376 -8.98 -61.29 -29.80
C ARG A 376 -9.19 -62.10 -31.09
N GLY A 377 -8.58 -61.70 -32.20
CA GLY A 377 -8.74 -62.36 -33.50
C GLY A 377 -10.16 -62.26 -34.07
N LEU A 378 -10.96 -61.30 -33.60
CA LEU A 378 -12.35 -61.12 -34.03
C LEU A 378 -12.45 -60.41 -35.39
N VAL A 379 -11.38 -59.73 -35.82
CA VAL A 379 -11.32 -58.99 -37.09
C VAL A 379 -9.92 -59.14 -37.68
N ASP A 380 -9.83 -59.63 -38.92
CA ASP A 380 -8.58 -59.67 -39.70
C ASP A 380 -8.58 -58.45 -40.63
N LEU A 381 -7.82 -57.42 -40.26
CA LEU A 381 -7.91 -56.09 -40.85
C LEU A 381 -6.77 -55.88 -41.86
N ASP A 382 -7.13 -55.71 -43.13
CA ASP A 382 -6.26 -55.06 -44.11
C ASP A 382 -6.20 -53.53 -43.85
N THR A 383 -5.32 -52.82 -44.55
CA THR A 383 -5.10 -51.39 -44.26
C THR A 383 -6.35 -50.55 -44.57
N GLU A 384 -7.11 -50.95 -45.60
CA GLU A 384 -8.36 -50.31 -46.03
C GLU A 384 -9.49 -50.53 -45.00
N GLY A 385 -9.71 -51.79 -44.57
CA GLY A 385 -10.74 -52.16 -43.61
C GLY A 385 -10.51 -51.56 -42.22
N ARG A 386 -9.25 -51.42 -41.79
CA ARG A 386 -8.90 -50.73 -40.54
C ARG A 386 -9.30 -49.25 -40.58
N ASN A 387 -9.03 -48.56 -41.69
CA ASN A 387 -9.38 -47.15 -41.84
C ASN A 387 -10.89 -46.94 -41.86
N ALA A 388 -11.64 -47.84 -42.53
CA ALA A 388 -13.09 -47.82 -42.52
C ALA A 388 -13.66 -48.01 -41.11
N LEU A 389 -13.17 -49.02 -40.37
CA LEU A 389 -13.60 -49.29 -39.00
C LEU A 389 -13.31 -48.13 -38.06
N VAL A 390 -12.10 -47.55 -38.10
CA VAL A 390 -11.73 -46.39 -37.27
C VAL A 390 -12.63 -45.19 -37.56
N LYS A 391 -12.92 -44.92 -38.84
CA LYS A 391 -13.85 -43.85 -39.24
C LYS A 391 -15.24 -44.08 -38.66
N ASP A 392 -15.79 -45.27 -38.83
CA ASP A 392 -17.14 -45.61 -38.36
C ASP A 392 -17.24 -45.56 -36.83
N LEU A 393 -16.21 -46.06 -36.13
CA LEU A 393 -16.12 -45.99 -34.68
C LEU A 393 -16.02 -44.53 -34.19
N THR A 394 -15.18 -43.72 -34.82
CA THR A 394 -14.98 -42.31 -34.45
C THR A 394 -16.28 -41.52 -34.60
N ILE A 395 -17.01 -41.72 -35.71
CA ILE A 395 -18.32 -41.11 -35.93
C ILE A 395 -19.33 -41.57 -34.87
N ALA A 396 -19.37 -42.86 -34.57
CA ALA A 396 -20.29 -43.43 -33.58
C ALA A 396 -20.03 -42.93 -32.15
N PHE A 397 -18.76 -42.81 -31.74
CA PHE A 397 -18.39 -42.28 -30.44
C PHE A 397 -18.61 -40.76 -30.35
N TYR A 398 -18.27 -40.00 -31.40
CA TYR A 398 -18.46 -38.56 -31.44
C TYR A 398 -19.96 -38.16 -31.40
N SER A 399 -20.80 -38.84 -32.18
CA SER A 399 -22.26 -38.63 -32.19
C SER A 399 -22.95 -38.88 -30.85
N LYS A 400 -22.31 -39.62 -29.94
CA LYS A 400 -22.87 -39.97 -28.62
C LYS A 400 -22.37 -39.05 -27.51
N CYS A 401 -21.34 -38.24 -27.78
CA CYS A 401 -20.72 -37.32 -26.82
C CYS A 401 -21.21 -35.86 -26.96
N ILE A 402 -21.79 -35.49 -28.11
CA ILE A 402 -22.59 -34.26 -28.30
C ILE A 402 -24.04 -34.57 -27.91
#